data_AF-H8K5N0-F1
#
_entry.id   AF-H8K5N0-F1
#
_cell.length_a   1.000
_cell.length_b   1.000
_cell.length_c   1.000
_cell.angle_alpha   90.00
_cell.angle_beta   90.00
_cell.angle_gamma   90.00
#
_symmetry.space_group_name_H-M   'P 1'
#
loop_
_entity.id
_entity.type
_entity.pdbx_description
1 polymer ?
#
loop_
_entity_poly.entity_id
_entity_poly.type
_entity_poly.pdbx_seq_one_letter_code
_entity_poly.pdbx_strand_id
1 'polypeptide(L)'
;MHQSGDPYYPHPIWVTIMLAEFVAEEAPKLYNIIMLSAALLHDTIEDTELTEEAITEIFGPEVAKHVEGLTRIKSYGKISSGESLNLLIKEKRYNTALIKLFD
;
A
#
# COMPACT_ATOMS: atom_id res chain seq x y z
N MET A 1 7.22 -3.95 15.39
CA MET A 1 8.32 -4.89 15.10
C MET A 1 7.71 -6.05 14.33
N HIS A 2 8.16 -6.33 13.10
CA HIS A 2 7.90 -7.66 12.52
C HIS A 2 8.53 -8.73 13.42
N GLN A 3 8.05 -9.96 13.29
CA GLN A 3 8.56 -11.13 14.00
C GLN A 3 10.07 -11.38 13.80
N SER A 4 10.74 -10.66 12.90
CA SER A 4 12.17 -10.76 12.57
C SER A 4 13.10 -9.83 13.36
N GLY A 5 12.61 -8.81 14.06
CA GLY A 5 13.45 -7.93 14.88
C GLY A 5 14.25 -6.83 14.15
N ASP A 6 14.12 -6.71 12.83
CA ASP A 6 14.70 -5.60 12.07
C ASP A 6 13.91 -4.28 12.25
N PRO A 7 14.57 -3.11 12.08
CA PRO A 7 13.88 -1.82 12.11
C PRO A 7 12.72 -1.83 11.09
N TYR A 8 11.58 -1.21 11.42
CA TYR A 8 10.37 -1.16 10.59
C TYR A 8 10.48 -0.19 9.40
N TYR A 9 11.33 0.85 9.53
CA TYR A 9 11.52 1.89 8.52
C TYR A 9 12.03 1.45 7.13
N PRO A 10 12.86 0.41 6.94
CA PRO A 10 13.37 0.07 5.63
C PRO A 10 12.29 -0.54 4.73
N HIS A 11 11.30 -1.30 5.25
CA HIS A 11 10.36 -2.03 4.38
C HIS A 11 9.52 -1.09 3.49
N PRO A 12 8.69 -0.16 4.02
CA PRO A 12 7.90 0.72 3.16
C PRO A 12 8.76 1.63 2.28
N ILE A 13 9.97 1.99 2.74
CA ILE A 13 10.93 2.77 1.95
C ILE A 13 11.46 1.94 0.75
N TRP A 14 11.89 0.71 0.97
CA TRP A 14 12.41 -0.17 -0.09
C TRP A 14 11.31 -0.53 -1.09
N VAL A 15 10.10 -0.87 -0.62
CA VAL A 15 8.94 -1.10 -1.50
C VAL A 15 8.68 0.12 -2.38
N THR A 16 8.72 1.32 -1.81
CA THR A 16 8.51 2.57 -2.55
C THR A 16 9.61 2.82 -3.58
N ILE A 17 10.88 2.57 -3.23
CA ILE A 17 12.01 2.73 -4.15
C ILE A 17 11.89 1.74 -5.31
N MET A 18 11.70 0.44 -5.02
CA MET A 18 11.56 -0.59 -6.05
C MET A 18 10.38 -0.30 -6.97
N LEU A 19 9.23 0.10 -6.41
CA LEU A 19 8.06 0.47 -7.20
C LEU A 19 8.34 1.69 -8.07
N ALA A 20 9.01 2.72 -7.53
CA ALA A 20 9.35 3.94 -8.27
C ALA A 20 10.29 3.66 -9.44
N GLU A 21 11.32 2.84 -9.23
CA GLU A 21 12.26 2.42 -10.27
C GLU A 21 11.52 1.64 -11.37
N PHE A 22 10.74 0.62 -10.99
CA PHE A 22 9.99 -0.19 -11.94
C PHE A 22 8.99 0.64 -12.75
N VAL A 23 8.17 1.47 -12.12
CA VAL A 23 7.16 2.25 -12.86
C VAL A 23 7.79 3.38 -13.67
N ALA A 24 8.98 3.88 -13.31
CA ALA A 24 9.70 4.84 -14.14
C ALA A 24 10.17 4.23 -15.48
N GLU A 25 10.53 2.94 -15.48
CA GLU A 25 11.00 2.22 -16.66
C GLU A 25 9.84 1.58 -17.46
N GLU A 26 9.02 0.78 -16.79
CA GLU A 26 8.06 -0.13 -17.43
C GLU A 26 6.66 0.48 -17.58
N ALA A 27 6.27 1.40 -16.68
CA ALA A 27 4.93 1.97 -16.66
C ALA A 27 4.89 3.46 -16.28
N PRO A 28 5.53 4.38 -17.06
CA PRO A 28 5.71 5.79 -16.65
C PRO A 28 4.41 6.53 -16.31
N LYS A 29 3.29 6.12 -16.89
CA LYS A 29 1.95 6.68 -16.59
C LYS A 29 1.48 6.42 -15.15
N LEU A 30 2.04 5.40 -14.50
CA LEU A 30 1.77 5.05 -13.10
C LEU A 30 2.72 5.76 -12.14
N TYR A 31 3.79 6.40 -12.63
CA TYR A 31 4.71 7.19 -11.82
C TYR A 31 4.03 8.50 -11.38
N ASN A 32 3.39 8.47 -10.20
CA ASN A 32 2.72 9.64 -9.64
C ASN A 32 2.79 9.65 -8.11
N ILE A 33 2.60 10.84 -7.53
CA ILE A 33 2.74 11.07 -6.10
C ILE A 33 1.71 10.30 -5.25
N ILE A 34 0.51 10.04 -5.78
CA ILE A 34 -0.54 9.32 -5.05
C ILE A 34 -0.10 7.86 -4.87
N MET A 35 0.42 7.25 -5.93
CA MET A 35 0.89 5.86 -5.92
C MET A 35 2.10 5.66 -5.01
N LEU A 36 3.09 6.57 -5.09
CA LEU A 36 4.29 6.50 -4.23
C LEU A 36 3.97 6.78 -2.76
N SER A 37 3.06 7.73 -2.48
CA SER A 37 2.59 7.98 -1.12
C SER A 37 1.87 6.76 -0.54
N ALA A 38 1.00 6.11 -1.33
CA ALA A 38 0.31 4.91 -0.89
C ALA A 38 1.26 3.73 -0.64
N ALA A 39 2.30 3.56 -1.47
CA ALA A 39 3.33 2.55 -1.24
C ALA A 39 4.12 2.82 0.04
N LEU A 40 4.45 4.08 0.35
CA LEU A 40 5.15 4.43 1.58
C LEU A 40 4.29 4.19 2.84
N LEU A 41 2.97 4.28 2.70
CA LEU A 41 2.01 4.17 3.80
C LEU A 41 1.32 2.78 3.89
N HIS A 42 1.65 1.83 3.02
CA HIS A 42 0.81 0.64 2.78
C HIS A 42 0.49 -0.20 4.03
N ASP A 43 1.43 -0.32 4.97
CA ASP A 43 1.26 -1.08 6.21
C ASP A 43 0.83 -0.22 7.41
N THR A 44 0.74 1.11 7.26
CA THR A 44 0.56 2.01 8.42
C THR A 44 -0.75 1.80 9.16
N ILE A 45 -1.84 1.46 8.47
CA ILE A 45 -3.13 1.15 9.11
C ILE A 45 -3.06 -0.17 9.91
N GLU A 46 -2.26 -1.15 9.47
CA GLU A 46 -2.15 -2.45 10.17
C GLU A 46 -1.15 -2.42 11.33
N ASP A 47 -0.04 -1.68 11.16
CA ASP A 47 1.14 -1.78 12.02
C ASP A 47 1.32 -0.58 12.96
N THR A 48 0.46 0.44 12.84
CA THR A 48 0.51 1.66 13.69
C THR A 48 -0.88 2.09 14.14
N GLU A 49 -0.96 3.18 14.93
CA GLU A 49 -2.23 3.79 15.35
C GLU A 49 -2.83 4.74 14.30
N LEU A 50 -2.22 4.85 13.12
CA LEU A 50 -2.68 5.73 12.05
C LEU A 50 -4.00 5.23 11.46
N THR A 51 -4.98 6.12 11.28
CA THR A 51 -6.30 5.77 10.74
C THR A 51 -6.49 6.25 9.31
N GLU A 52 -7.48 5.70 8.60
CA GLU A 52 -7.85 6.15 7.26
C GLU A 52 -8.25 7.63 7.26
N GLU A 53 -8.93 8.11 8.30
CA GLU A 53 -9.33 9.51 8.44
C GLU A 53 -8.11 10.42 8.57
N ALA A 54 -7.12 10.03 9.39
CA ALA A 54 -5.87 10.78 9.54
C ALA A 54 -5.09 10.83 8.22
N ILE A 55 -5.03 9.72 7.48
CA ILE A 55 -4.39 9.69 6.15
C ILE A 55 -5.14 10.58 5.17
N THR A 56 -6.48 10.58 5.21
CA THR A 56 -7.33 11.43 4.37
C THR A 56 -7.08 12.90 4.63
N GLU A 57 -6.94 13.31 5.89
CA GLU A 57 -6.67 14.70 6.28
C GLU A 57 -5.29 15.18 5.81
N ILE A 58 -4.26 14.33 5.94
CA ILE A 58 -2.87 14.72 5.66
C ILE A 58 -2.50 14.56 4.18
N PHE A 59 -2.92 13.46 3.54
CA PHE A 59 -2.49 13.06 2.19
C PHE A 59 -3.61 13.12 1.15
N GLY A 60 -4.86 13.33 1.59
CA GLY A 60 -6.02 13.40 0.72
C GLY A 60 -6.72 12.05 0.50
N PRO A 61 -7.97 12.10 0.00
CA PRO A 61 -8.85 10.93 -0.08
C PRO A 61 -8.37 9.85 -1.06
N GLU A 62 -7.68 10.24 -2.13
CA GLU A 62 -7.17 9.26 -3.10
C GLU A 62 -6.07 8.37 -2.49
N VAL A 63 -5.15 8.95 -1.72
CA VAL A 63 -4.10 8.19 -1.02
C VAL A 63 -4.72 7.29 0.03
N ALA A 64 -5.62 7.82 0.87
CA ALA A 64 -6.31 7.04 1.89
C ALA A 64 -7.06 5.84 1.30
N LYS A 65 -7.76 6.04 0.19
CA LYS A 65 -8.43 4.97 -0.54
C LYS A 65 -7.45 3.88 -0.97
N HIS A 66 -6.28 4.22 -1.49
CA HIS A 66 -5.27 3.23 -1.84
C HIS A 66 -4.78 2.45 -0.63
N VAL A 67 -4.47 3.11 0.50
CA VAL A 67 -3.97 2.48 1.72
C VAL A 67 -5.03 1.58 2.38
N GLU A 68 -6.30 1.98 2.41
CA GLU A 68 -7.42 1.10 2.84
C GLU A 68 -7.46 -0.18 2.00
N GLY A 69 -7.27 -0.04 0.68
CA GLY A 69 -7.28 -1.18 -0.23
C GLY A 69 -6.13 -2.17 0.01
N LEU A 70 -5.01 -1.69 0.56
CA LEU A 70 -3.83 -2.51 0.89
C LEU A 70 -3.98 -3.21 2.24
N THR A 71 -4.85 -2.69 3.10
CA THR A 71 -5.15 -3.23 4.41
C THR A 71 -5.96 -4.54 4.28
N ARG A 72 -5.42 -5.60 4.88
CA ARG A 72 -5.97 -6.97 4.92
C ARG A 72 -6.96 -7.17 6.05
N ILE A 73 -7.06 -6.24 6.99
CA ILE A 73 -8.07 -6.26 8.04
C ILE A 73 -9.39 -5.78 7.43
N LYS A 74 -10.35 -6.69 7.27
CA LYS A 74 -11.70 -6.39 6.79
C LYS A 74 -12.71 -6.58 7.92
N SER A 75 -13.94 -6.08 7.72
CA SER A 75 -15.02 -6.17 8.72
C SER A 75 -15.36 -7.60 9.15
N TYR A 76 -15.04 -8.58 8.32
CA TYR A 76 -15.26 -10.01 8.56
C TYR A 76 -13.99 -10.78 8.95
N GLY A 77 -12.87 -10.10 9.21
CA GLY A 77 -11.61 -10.69 9.65
C GLY A 77 -10.41 -10.34 8.77
N LYS A 78 -9.22 -10.84 9.17
CA LYS A 78 -7.97 -10.67 8.41
C LYS A 78 -7.90 -11.68 7.27
N ILE A 79 -7.75 -11.19 6.04
CA ILE A 79 -7.58 -12.03 4.84
C ILE A 79 -6.11 -12.29 4.53
N SER A 80 -5.82 -13.29 3.71
CA SER A 80 -4.47 -13.54 3.18
C SER A 80 -4.05 -12.48 2.17
N SER A 81 -2.75 -12.32 1.94
CA SER A 81 -2.24 -11.40 0.91
C SER A 81 -2.74 -11.79 -0.50
N GLY A 82 -2.85 -13.10 -0.78
CA GLY A 82 -3.40 -13.59 -2.05
C GLY A 82 -4.88 -13.25 -2.25
N GLU A 83 -5.70 -13.38 -1.20
CA GLU A 83 -7.11 -12.93 -1.26
C GLU A 83 -7.22 -11.43 -1.45
N SER A 84 -6.41 -10.65 -0.74
CA SER A 84 -6.36 -9.18 -0.89
C SER A 84 -6.03 -8.78 -2.33
N LEU A 85 -5.01 -9.40 -2.93
CA LEU A 85 -4.63 -9.15 -4.31
C LEU A 85 -5.76 -9.52 -5.29
N ASN A 86 -6.40 -10.68 -5.09
CA ASN A 86 -7.53 -11.12 -5.92
C ASN A 86 -8.71 -10.15 -5.86
N LEU A 87 -9.03 -9.59 -4.69
CA LEU A 87 -10.07 -8.58 -4.53
C LEU A 87 -9.72 -7.30 -5.33
N LEU A 88 -8.50 -6.80 -5.19
CA LEU A 88 -8.05 -5.60 -5.91
C LEU A 88 -8.11 -5.79 -7.44
N ILE A 89 -7.72 -6.96 -7.94
CA ILE A 89 -7.81 -7.30 -9.37
C ILE A 89 -9.27 -7.36 -9.83
N LYS A 90 -10.16 -7.99 -9.05
CA LYS A 90 -11.60 -8.08 -9.35
C LYS A 90 -12.26 -6.70 -9.40
N GLU A 91 -11.83 -5.79 -8.52
CA GLU A 91 -12.29 -4.40 -8.48
C GLU A 91 -11.62 -3.48 -9.51
N LYS A 92 -10.72 -4.03 -10.34
CA LYS A 92 -9.92 -3.27 -11.33
C LYS A 92 -9.05 -2.18 -10.70
N ARG A 93 -8.65 -2.36 -9.44
CA ARG A 93 -7.76 -1.47 -8.70
C ARG A 93 -6.29 -1.82 -8.97
N TYR A 94 -5.89 -1.81 -10.25
CA TYR A 94 -4.58 -2.31 -10.69
C TYR A 94 -3.39 -1.56 -10.07
N ASN A 95 -3.54 -0.26 -9.83
CA ASN A 95 -2.50 0.54 -9.19
C ASN A 95 -2.26 0.07 -7.74
N THR A 96 -3.32 -0.14 -6.98
CA THR A 96 -3.22 -0.70 -5.62
C THR A 96 -2.68 -2.14 -5.64
N ALA A 97 -3.14 -2.95 -6.60
CA ALA A 97 -2.68 -4.33 -6.76
C ALA A 97 -1.18 -4.39 -7.04
N LEU A 98 -0.65 -3.44 -7.82
CA LEU A 98 0.78 -3.35 -8.11
C LEU A 98 1.59 -3.04 -6.85
N ILE A 99 1.13 -2.12 -6.00
CA ILE A 99 1.79 -1.88 -4.70
C ILE A 99 1.84 -3.18 -3.89
N LYS A 100 0.73 -3.94 -3.84
CA LYS A 100 0.66 -5.22 -3.12
C LYS A 100 1.52 -6.35 -3.72
N LEU A 101 2.01 -6.20 -4.95
CA LEU A 101 2.96 -7.15 -5.55
C LEU A 101 4.41 -6.85 -5.16
N PHE A 102 4.70 -5.61 -4.78
CA PHE A 102 6.03 -5.18 -4.35
C PHE A 102 6.22 -5.27 -2.83
N ASP A 103 5.12 -5.25 -2.08
CA ASP A 103 5.02 -5.59 -0.65
C ASP A 103 5.16 -7.11 -0.42
#